data_AF-A0A938PJM4-F1
#
_entry.id   AF-A0A938PJM4-F1
#
_cell.length_a   1.000
_cell.length_b   1.000
_cell.length_c   1.000
_cell.angle_alpha   90.00
_cell.angle_beta   90.00
_cell.angle_gamma   90.00
#
_symmetry.space_group_name_H-M   'P 1'
#
loop_
_entity.id
_entity.type
_entity.pdbx_description
1 polymer ?
#
loop_
_entity_poly.entity_id
_entity_poly.type
_entity_poly.pdbx_seq_one_letter_code
_entity_poly.pdbx_strand_id
1 'polypeptide(L)'
;MYTVYGIYSPQFNKIYIGQTNDLDRRITEHNNGVFAGYTKRFIPWEIVYTENIHTRSEALKREKQLKSQKGRAFIWDIIKKKYSF
;
A
#
# COMPACT_ATOMS: atom_id res chain seq x y z
N MET A 1 12.85 -11.95 2.72
CA MET A 1 11.38 -11.84 2.82
C MET A 1 10.98 -10.50 2.26
N TYR A 2 9.79 -10.42 1.67
CA TYR A 2 9.21 -9.20 1.11
C TYR A 2 7.84 -8.97 1.75
N THR A 3 7.48 -7.72 1.97
CA THR A 3 6.17 -7.33 2.44
C THR A 3 5.42 -6.65 1.30
N VAL A 4 4.29 -7.22 0.90
CA VAL A 4 3.32 -6.55 0.03
C VAL A 4 2.42 -5.71 0.92
N TYR A 5 2.17 -4.46 0.55
CA TYR A 5 1.43 -3.53 1.37
C TYR A 5 0.42 -2.72 0.57
N GLY A 6 -0.64 -2.30 1.27
CA GLY A 6 -1.60 -1.30 0.84
C GLY A 6 -1.58 -0.13 1.82
N ILE A 7 -1.44 1.08 1.29
CA ILE A 7 -1.55 2.33 2.03
C ILE A 7 -2.71 3.17 1.52
N TYR A 8 -3.30 3.94 2.42
CA TYR A 8 -4.43 4.82 2.16
C TYR A 8 -4.09 6.24 2.57
N SER A 9 -4.54 7.21 1.77
CA SER A 9 -4.49 8.63 2.08
C SER A 9 -5.92 9.11 2.36
N PRO A 10 -6.28 9.32 3.64
CA PRO A 10 -7.62 9.79 4.00
C PRO A 10 -7.95 11.15 3.42
N GLN A 11 -6.96 12.06 3.38
CA GLN A 11 -7.16 13.43 2.90
C GLN A 11 -7.52 13.51 1.41
N PHE A 12 -6.98 12.58 0.61
CA PHE A 12 -7.14 12.60 -0.85
C PHE A 12 -7.98 11.44 -1.39
N ASN A 13 -8.45 10.57 -0.50
CA ASN A 13 -9.15 9.34 -0.80
C ASN A 13 -8.43 8.48 -1.87
N LYS A 14 -7.10 8.33 -1.71
CA LYS A 14 -6.24 7.56 -2.63
C LYS A 14 -5.67 6.34 -1.95
N ILE A 15 -5.48 5.27 -2.72
CA ILE A 15 -4.73 4.09 -2.31
C ILE A 15 -3.46 3.93 -3.12
N TYR A 16 -2.44 3.36 -2.50
CA TYR A 16 -1.25 2.89 -3.19
C TYR A 16 -0.94 1.46 -2.73
N ILE A 17 -0.51 0.63 -3.67
CA ILE A 17 -0.17 -0.77 -3.44
C ILE A 17 1.24 -0.99 -3.96
N GLY A 18 2.09 -1.57 -3.13
CA GLY A 18 3.47 -1.85 -3.48
C GLY A 18 4.03 -3.03 -2.70
N GLN A 19 5.32 -3.28 -2.90
CA GLN A 19 6.09 -4.23 -2.10
C GLN A 19 7.46 -3.66 -1.76
N THR A 20 8.05 -4.18 -0.69
CA THR A 20 9.37 -3.77 -0.20
C THR A 20 9.98 -4.90 0.64
N ASN A 21 11.30 -4.90 0.82
CA ASN A 21 11.98 -5.75 1.79
C ASN A 21 12.08 -5.10 3.18
N ASP A 22 11.69 -3.83 3.28
CA ASP A 22 11.71 -3.03 4.50
C ASP A 22 10.50 -2.08 4.47
N LEU A 23 9.47 -2.43 5.26
CA LEU A 23 8.19 -1.71 5.25
C LEU A 23 8.31 -0.37 5.98
N ASP A 24 8.90 -0.36 7.16
CA ASP A 24 8.97 0.83 8.01
C ASP A 24 9.73 1.94 7.30
N ARG A 25 10.91 1.63 6.75
CA ARG A 25 11.69 2.59 5.96
C ARG A 25 10.87 3.13 4.79
N ARG A 26 10.18 2.26 4.05
CA ARG A 26 9.41 2.66 2.86
C ARG A 26 8.24 3.58 3.18
N ILE A 27 7.56 3.34 4.30
CA ILE A 27 6.43 4.18 4.73
C ILE A 27 6.94 5.56 5.16
N THR A 28 8.06 5.61 5.90
CA THR A 28 8.74 6.87 6.22
C THR A 28 9.17 7.61 4.96
N GLU A 29 9.76 6.93 3.97
CA GLU A 29 10.15 7.53 2.68
C GLU A 29 8.95 8.14 1.93
N HIS A 30 7.82 7.44 1.89
CA HIS A 30 6.59 7.94 1.25
C HIS A 30 6.03 9.16 1.96
N ASN A 31 5.96 9.14 3.30
CA ASN A 31 5.42 10.24 4.10
C ASN A 31 6.35 11.45 4.19
N ASN A 32 7.66 11.26 4.01
CA ASN A 32 8.63 12.35 3.90
C ASN A 32 8.78 12.87 2.46
N GLY A 33 8.07 12.28 1.49
CA GLY A 33 8.14 12.70 0.09
C GLY A 33 9.54 12.57 -0.52
N VAL A 34 10.34 11.61 -0.04
CA VAL A 34 11.75 11.40 -0.43
C VAL A 34 11.87 11.18 -1.93
N PHE A 35 10.94 10.43 -2.51
CA PHE A 35 10.89 10.17 -3.95
C PHE A 35 9.85 11.03 -4.63
N ALA A 36 10.22 11.63 -5.76
CA ALA A 36 9.26 12.24 -6.66
C ALA A 36 8.30 11.18 -7.21
N GLY A 37 7.02 11.53 -7.38
CA GLY A 37 6.05 10.63 -8.00
C GLY A 37 4.66 10.72 -7.39
N TYR A 38 3.89 9.64 -7.57
CA TYR A 38 2.50 9.55 -7.13
C TYR A 38 2.36 9.67 -5.60
N THR A 39 3.21 8.96 -4.85
CA THR A 39 3.08 8.91 -3.39
C THR A 39 3.35 10.25 -2.72
N LYS A 40 4.31 11.04 -3.22
CA LYS A 40 4.56 12.40 -2.72
C LYS A 40 3.35 13.34 -2.77
N ARG A 41 2.43 13.15 -3.73
CA ARG A 41 1.29 14.07 -3.96
C ARG A 41 0.13 13.87 -2.99
N PHE A 42 0.06 12.73 -2.30
CA PHE A 42 -1.11 12.36 -1.47
C PHE A 42 -0.71 11.94 -0.05
N ILE A 43 0.34 12.55 0.48
CA ILE A 43 0.70 12.45 1.90
C ILE A 43 -0.41 13.14 2.73
N PRO A 44 -0.81 12.64 3.92
CA PRO A 44 -0.25 11.52 4.66
C PRO A 44 -0.80 10.15 4.22
N TRP A 45 0.07 9.15 4.29
CA TRP A 45 -0.23 7.74 4.04
C TRP A 45 -0.31 6.95 5.34
N GLU A 46 -1.36 6.17 5.46
CA GLU A 46 -1.56 5.19 6.52
C GLU A 46 -1.52 3.77 5.97
N ILE A 47 -0.89 2.86 6.71
CA ILE A 47 -0.91 1.44 6.38
C ILE A 47 -2.31 0.89 6.67
N VAL A 48 -2.88 0.20 5.68
CA VAL A 48 -4.19 -0.47 5.80
C VAL A 48 -4.10 -1.96 5.51
N TYR A 49 -3.04 -2.42 4.84
CA TYR A 49 -2.84 -3.82 4.54
C TYR A 49 -1.35 -4.15 4.48
N THR A 50 -0.97 -5.31 5.03
CA THR A 50 0.37 -5.88 4.89
C THR A 50 0.28 -7.40 4.78
N GLU A 51 1.20 -8.00 4.01
CA GLU A 51 1.33 -9.44 3.87
C GLU A 51 2.80 -9.79 3.65
N ASN A 52 3.32 -10.70 4.48
CA ASN A 52 4.70 -11.18 4.37
C ASN A 52 4.78 -12.37 3.41
N ILE A 53 5.71 -12.28 2.47
CA ILE A 53 5.92 -13.25 1.40
C ILE A 53 7.39 -13.62 1.33
N HIS A 54 7.67 -14.90 1.12
CA HIS A 54 9.02 -15.45 1.18
C HIS A 54 9.88 -14.96 0.02
N THR A 55 9.35 -14.98 -1.20
CA THR A 55 10.11 -14.65 -2.41
C THR A 55 9.62 -13.36 -3.09
N ARG A 56 10.54 -12.68 -3.80
CA ARG A 56 10.20 -11.50 -4.60
C ARG A 56 9.20 -11.81 -5.71
N SER A 57 9.31 -13.00 -6.32
CA SER A 57 8.44 -13.43 -7.42
C SER A 57 6.99 -13.58 -6.97
N GLU A 58 6.77 -14.22 -5.83
CA GLU A 58 5.44 -14.32 -5.22
C GLU A 58 4.91 -12.94 -4.80
N ALA A 59 5.77 -12.09 -4.23
CA ALA A 59 5.38 -10.74 -3.85
C ALA A 59 4.93 -9.89 -5.06
N LEU A 60 5.62 -10.01 -6.20
CA LEU A 60 5.20 -9.38 -7.46
C LEU A 60 3.86 -9.93 -7.97
N LYS A 61 3.66 -11.25 -7.93
CA LYS A 61 2.36 -11.86 -8.32
C LYS A 61 1.23 -11.36 -7.44
N ARG A 62 1.47 -11.28 -6.13
CA ARG A 62 0.48 -10.80 -5.16
C ARG A 62 0.20 -9.32 -5.31
N GLU A 63 1.23 -8.49 -5.48
CA GLU A 63 1.08 -7.06 -5.78
C GLU A 63 0.22 -6.86 -7.04
N LYS A 64 0.48 -7.62 -8.11
CA LYS A 64 -0.32 -7.56 -9.35
C LYS A 64 -1.77 -7.98 -9.10
N GLN A 65 -2.00 -9.01 -8.28
CA GLN A 65 -3.35 -9.44 -7.90
C GLN A 65 -4.10 -8.35 -7.13
N LEU A 66 -3.44 -7.69 -6.16
CA LEU A 66 -4.03 -6.59 -5.39
C LEU A 66 -4.27 -5.36 -6.27
N LYS A 67 -3.44 -5.13 -7.29
CA LYS A 67 -3.64 -4.13 -8.35
C LYS A 67 -4.67 -4.53 -9.41
N SER A 68 -5.41 -5.62 -9.25
CA SER A 68 -6.58 -5.92 -10.09
C SER A 68 -7.82 -5.17 -9.58
N GLN A 69 -8.94 -5.24 -10.31
CA GLN A 69 -10.21 -4.65 -9.87
C GLN A 69 -10.69 -5.28 -8.54
N LYS A 70 -10.73 -6.61 -8.48
CA LYS A 70 -11.13 -7.35 -7.25
C LYS A 70 -10.15 -7.10 -6.11
N GLY A 71 -8.85 -7.01 -6.41
CA GLY A 71 -7.81 -6.71 -5.44
C GLY A 71 -7.98 -5.31 -4.82
N ARG A 72 -8.26 -4.28 -5.64
CA ARG A 72 -8.53 -2.94 -5.13
C ARG A 72 -9.82 -2.88 -4.31
N ALA A 73 -10.87 -3.58 -4.74
CA ALA A 73 -12.11 -3.67 -3.98
C ALA A 73 -11.87 -4.24 -2.58
N PHE A 74 -11.08 -5.31 -2.47
CA PHE A 74 -10.68 -5.88 -1.18
C PHE A 74 -9.97 -4.87 -0.27
N ILE A 75 -9.02 -4.09 -0.79
CA ILE A 75 -8.35 -3.03 0.00
C ILE A 75 -9.36 -1.96 0.46
N TRP A 76 -10.27 -1.55 -0.42
CA TRP A 76 -11.32 -0.59 -0.06
C TRP A 76 -12.27 -1.12 1.01
N ASP A 77 -12.59 -2.40 1.01
CA ASP A 77 -13.43 -2.98 2.05
C ASP A 77 -12.74 -2.97 3.42
N ILE A 78 -11.41 -3.14 3.46
CA ILE A 78 -10.63 -2.95 4.69
C ILE A 78 -10.69 -1.48 5.15
N ILE A 79 -10.51 -0.53 4.23
CA ILE A 79 -10.58 0.90 4.52
C ILE A 79 -11.95 1.27 5.07
N LYS A 80 -13.03 0.83 4.42
CA LYS A 80 -14.41 1.09 4.87
C LYS A 80 -14.65 0.61 6.30
N LYS A 81 -14.16 -0.59 6.64
CA LYS A 81 -14.25 -1.13 8.00
C LYS A 81 -13.43 -0.33 9.01
N LYS A 82 -12.27 0.20 8.62
CA LYS A 82 -11.38 0.96 9.51
C LYS A 82 -11.88 2.37 9.79
N TYR A 83 -12.45 3.06 8.79
CA TYR A 83 -12.85 4.46 8.89
C TYR A 83 -14.35 4.68 9.08
N SER A 84 -15.15 3.63 9.26
CA SER A 84 -16.59 3.70 9.51
C SER A 84 -17.33 4.62 8.53
N PHE A 85 -17.06 4.43 7.23
CA PHE A 85 -17.85 5.07 6.17
C PHE A 85 -19.30 4.57 6.16
#